data_AF-A0A1A8CUK0-F1
#
_entry.id   AF-A0A1A8CUK0-F1
#
_cell.length_a   1.000
_cell.length_b   1.000
_cell.length_c   1.000
_cell.angle_alpha   90.00
_cell.angle_beta   90.00
_cell.angle_gamma   90.00
#
_symmetry.space_group_name_H-M   'P 1'
#
loop_
_entity.id
_entity.type
_entity.pdbx_description
1 polymer ?
#
loop_
_entity_poly.entity_id
_entity_poly.type
_entity_poly.pdbx_seq_one_letter_code
_entity_poly.pdbx_strand_id
1 'polypeptide(L)'
;NPLYDFFIGRELNPRIGNFDLKYMCELRPGLIGWVVINLGMLMKEVELRGSPSLAMILVNSFQLLYVADALWNEEAVLSTMDIVHDGFGFMLVFGDLAWVPFTYSLQAAFLVGHPQALTLLKAAAIVALNGIGYYIFRKSNSQKNQFRRDPTHPSVAGLETIATAMGKRLLVSGWWGFVRHPNYLGDLLMALAWSLPCGFSHILPYFYIVYFTVLLIHREARDERQCRAKYGQAWDTYCRRVPYRIFPYIY
;
A
#
# COMPACT_ATOMS: atom_id res chain seq x y z
N ASN A 1 23.05 -20.36 -0.15
CA ASN A 1 22.49 -21.53 0.61
C ASN A 1 21.24 -21.90 -0.15
N PRO A 2 21.12 -23.10 -0.74
CA PRO A 2 20.07 -23.41 -1.72
C PRO A 2 18.64 -23.10 -1.25
N LEU A 3 18.33 -23.34 0.04
CA LEU A 3 17.01 -23.04 0.59
C LEU A 3 16.76 -21.53 0.72
N TYR A 4 17.78 -20.79 1.16
CA TYR A 4 17.73 -19.33 1.22
C TYR A 4 17.61 -18.71 -0.19
N ASP A 5 18.37 -19.24 -1.13
CA ASP A 5 18.42 -18.74 -2.52
C ASP A 5 17.09 -19.03 -3.25
N PHE A 6 16.42 -20.15 -2.95
CA PHE A 6 15.05 -20.44 -3.40
C PHE A 6 14.03 -19.46 -2.79
N PHE A 7 14.15 -19.19 -1.48
CA PHE A 7 13.19 -18.35 -0.77
C PHE A 7 13.27 -16.87 -1.21
N ILE A 8 14.48 -16.30 -1.24
CA ILE A 8 14.71 -14.89 -1.61
C ILE A 8 14.79 -14.69 -3.13
N GLY A 9 15.28 -15.69 -3.87
CA GLY A 9 15.52 -15.57 -5.30
C GLY A 9 16.90 -14.97 -5.58
N ARG A 10 17.64 -15.59 -6.49
CA ARG A 10 18.98 -15.14 -6.87
C ARG A 10 18.95 -14.07 -7.97
N GLU A 11 17.99 -14.17 -8.87
CA GLU A 11 17.83 -13.21 -9.97
C GLU A 11 16.96 -12.04 -9.52
N LEU A 12 17.40 -10.82 -9.85
CA LEU A 12 16.65 -9.63 -9.48
C LEU A 12 15.33 -9.59 -10.26
N ASN A 13 15.37 -9.52 -11.59
CA ASN A 13 14.17 -9.40 -12.43
C ASN A 13 14.22 -10.42 -13.57
N PRO A 14 13.79 -11.68 -13.34
CA PRO A 14 13.83 -12.73 -14.34
C PRO A 14 12.87 -12.45 -15.49
N ARG A 15 13.32 -12.74 -16.71
CA ARG A 15 12.61 -12.38 -17.94
C ARG A 15 12.48 -13.53 -18.93
N ILE A 16 11.34 -13.55 -19.62
CA ILE A 16 11.12 -14.38 -20.82
C ILE A 16 10.96 -13.41 -22.00
N GLY A 17 12.04 -13.18 -22.74
CA GLY A 17 12.09 -12.11 -23.75
C GLY A 17 11.89 -10.73 -23.11
N ASN A 18 10.86 -9.99 -23.55
CA ASN A 18 10.51 -8.68 -23.00
C ASN A 18 9.58 -8.76 -21.77
N PHE A 19 9.21 -9.97 -21.34
CA PHE A 19 8.27 -10.18 -20.24
C PHE A 19 9.00 -10.28 -18.91
N ASP A 20 8.79 -9.32 -18.02
CA ASP A 20 9.36 -9.26 -16.67
C ASP A 20 8.42 -9.94 -15.67
N LEU A 21 8.85 -11.08 -15.13
CA LEU A 21 8.01 -11.94 -14.29
C LEU A 21 7.65 -11.27 -12.98
N LYS A 22 8.61 -10.58 -12.35
CA LYS A 22 8.38 -9.91 -11.09
C LYS A 22 7.37 -8.78 -11.25
N TYR A 23 7.63 -7.90 -12.21
CA TYR A 23 6.73 -6.80 -12.51
C TYR A 23 5.31 -7.26 -12.86
N MET A 24 5.20 -8.35 -13.62
CA MET A 24 3.92 -8.95 -13.92
C MET A 24 3.21 -9.41 -12.64
N CYS A 25 3.86 -10.27 -11.84
CA CYS A 25 3.28 -10.88 -10.65
C CYS A 25 2.80 -9.84 -9.62
N GLU A 26 3.61 -8.80 -9.39
CA GLU A 26 3.34 -7.72 -8.43
C GLU A 26 2.01 -6.99 -8.71
N LEU A 27 1.69 -6.74 -9.99
CA LEU A 27 0.58 -5.87 -10.37
C LEU A 27 -0.63 -6.61 -10.95
N ARG A 28 -0.42 -7.61 -11.81
CA ARG A 28 -1.49 -8.16 -12.65
C ARG A 28 -2.22 -9.31 -11.97
N PRO A 29 -1.69 -10.55 -11.92
CA PRO A 29 -2.44 -11.70 -11.43
C PRO A 29 -2.80 -11.56 -9.94
N GLY A 30 -1.95 -10.92 -9.13
CA GLY A 30 -2.22 -10.67 -7.71
C GLY A 30 -3.35 -9.68 -7.48
N LEU A 31 -3.17 -8.41 -7.89
CA LEU A 31 -4.16 -7.35 -7.62
C LEU A 31 -5.44 -7.48 -8.45
N ILE A 32 -5.34 -7.88 -9.72
CA ILE A 32 -6.56 -8.12 -10.53
C ILE A 32 -7.28 -9.36 -10.00
N GLY A 33 -6.55 -10.41 -9.63
CA GLY A 33 -7.12 -11.61 -9.03
C GLY A 33 -7.88 -11.30 -7.73
N TRP A 34 -7.33 -10.41 -6.89
CA TRP A 34 -8.02 -9.92 -5.69
C TRP A 34 -9.39 -9.31 -6.01
N VAL A 35 -9.46 -8.41 -7.00
CA VAL A 35 -10.73 -7.80 -7.42
C VAL A 35 -11.70 -8.85 -7.94
N VAL A 36 -11.23 -9.81 -8.73
CA VAL A 36 -12.07 -10.89 -9.28
C VAL A 36 -12.66 -11.74 -8.15
N ILE A 37 -11.88 -12.09 -7.13
CA ILE A 37 -12.37 -12.83 -5.95
C ILE A 37 -13.44 -12.02 -5.24
N ASN A 38 -13.21 -10.72 -5.01
CA ASN A 38 -14.18 -9.84 -4.36
C ASN A 38 -15.51 -9.76 -5.12
N LEU A 39 -15.46 -9.61 -6.44
CA LEU A 39 -16.66 -9.63 -7.28
C LEU A 39 -17.39 -10.97 -7.18
N GLY A 40 -16.65 -12.09 -7.14
CA GLY A 40 -17.22 -13.42 -6.86
C GLY A 40 -17.94 -13.48 -5.51
N MET A 41 -17.35 -12.91 -4.45
CA MET A 41 -17.97 -12.83 -3.12
C MET A 41 -19.21 -11.93 -3.10
N LEU A 42 -19.18 -10.80 -3.80
CA LEU A 42 -20.33 -9.93 -3.96
C LEU A 42 -21.47 -10.67 -4.66
N MET A 43 -21.18 -11.34 -5.78
CA MET A 43 -22.18 -12.12 -6.51
C MET A 43 -22.73 -13.26 -5.64
N LYS A 44 -21.89 -13.88 -4.80
CA LYS A 44 -22.36 -14.91 -3.87
C LYS A 44 -23.29 -14.36 -2.80
N GLU A 45 -23.02 -13.16 -2.29
CA GLU A 45 -23.93 -12.50 -1.34
C GLU A 45 -25.29 -12.21 -2.00
N VAL A 46 -25.29 -11.71 -3.25
CA VAL A 46 -26.49 -11.46 -4.04
C VAL A 46 -27.28 -12.75 -4.27
N GLU A 47 -26.63 -13.85 -4.63
CA GLU A 47 -27.28 -15.16 -4.81
C GLU A 47 -28.00 -15.61 -3.54
N LEU A 48 -27.37 -15.45 -2.37
CA LEU A 48 -27.91 -15.90 -1.09
C LEU A 48 -29.02 -14.99 -0.54
N ARG A 49 -29.05 -13.71 -0.91
CA ARG A 49 -29.86 -12.67 -0.22
C ARG A 49 -30.69 -11.79 -1.15
N GLY A 50 -30.59 -11.98 -2.47
CA GLY A 50 -31.30 -11.22 -3.50
C GLY A 50 -30.73 -9.82 -3.79
N SER A 51 -29.86 -9.27 -2.93
CA SER A 51 -29.22 -7.96 -3.14
C SER A 51 -27.90 -7.84 -2.37
N PRO A 52 -26.95 -6.99 -2.83
CA PRO A 52 -25.70 -6.79 -2.12
C PRO A 52 -25.91 -5.87 -0.91
N SER A 53 -25.27 -6.19 0.22
CA SER A 53 -25.32 -5.35 1.42
C SER A 53 -24.49 -4.07 1.24
N LEU A 54 -24.85 -3.01 1.97
CA LEU A 54 -24.06 -1.78 1.96
C LEU A 54 -22.60 -2.03 2.38
N ALA A 55 -22.37 -2.92 3.34
CA ALA A 55 -21.02 -3.30 3.76
C ALA A 55 -20.22 -3.94 2.61
N MET A 56 -20.83 -4.86 1.86
CA MET A 56 -20.19 -5.52 0.72
C MET A 56 -19.86 -4.54 -0.40
N ILE A 57 -20.77 -3.61 -0.70
CA ILE A 57 -20.56 -2.55 -1.70
C ILE A 57 -19.37 -1.67 -1.31
N LEU A 58 -19.29 -1.25 -0.05
CA LEU A 58 -18.18 -0.42 0.43
C LEU A 58 -16.83 -1.14 0.30
N VAL A 59 -16.73 -2.38 0.79
CA VAL A 59 -15.49 -3.19 0.70
C VAL A 59 -15.05 -3.33 -0.75
N ASN A 60 -15.96 -3.76 -1.64
CA ASN A 60 -15.65 -3.95 -3.05
C ASN A 60 -15.24 -2.64 -3.73
N SER A 61 -15.96 -1.54 -3.47
CA SER A 61 -15.70 -0.24 -4.11
C SER A 61 -14.36 0.35 -3.67
N PHE A 62 -14.02 0.27 -2.38
CA PHE A 62 -12.75 0.79 -1.88
C PHE A 62 -11.56 -0.01 -2.40
N GLN A 63 -11.65 -1.34 -2.37
CA GLN A 63 -10.58 -2.21 -2.82
C GLN A 63 -10.42 -2.14 -4.35
N LEU A 64 -11.52 -2.04 -5.11
CA LEU A 64 -11.49 -1.77 -6.55
C LEU A 64 -10.82 -0.43 -6.86
N LEU A 65 -11.17 0.64 -6.14
CA LEU A 65 -10.55 1.95 -6.33
C LEU A 65 -9.04 1.88 -6.09
N TYR A 66 -8.61 1.20 -5.03
CA TYR A 66 -7.19 1.03 -4.70
C TYR A 66 -6.44 0.28 -5.81
N VAL A 67 -6.98 -0.83 -6.32
CA VAL A 67 -6.37 -1.59 -7.41
C VAL A 67 -6.37 -0.81 -8.72
N ALA A 68 -7.47 -0.13 -9.06
CA ALA A 68 -7.54 0.72 -10.24
C ALA A 68 -6.51 1.86 -10.19
N ASP A 69 -6.34 2.48 -9.03
CA ASP A 69 -5.36 3.54 -8.80
C ASP A 69 -3.91 3.02 -8.90
N ALA A 70 -3.64 1.80 -8.43
CA ALA A 70 -2.34 1.14 -8.62
C ALA A 70 -2.04 0.88 -10.11
N LEU A 71 -3.01 0.37 -10.87
CA LEU A 71 -2.87 0.13 -12.32
C LEU A 71 -2.74 1.44 -13.10
N TRP A 72 -3.47 2.50 -12.70
CA TRP A 72 -3.36 3.80 -13.35
C TRP A 72 -1.99 4.47 -13.13
N ASN A 73 -1.38 4.22 -11.97
CA ASN A 73 -0.09 4.80 -11.59
C ASN A 73 1.02 3.75 -11.61
N GLU A 74 0.93 2.81 -12.55
CA GLU A 74 1.80 1.64 -12.68
C GLU A 74 3.30 1.99 -12.76
N GLU A 75 3.66 3.11 -13.39
CA GLU A 75 5.06 3.60 -13.46
C GLU A 75 5.69 3.75 -12.06
N ALA A 76 4.90 4.11 -11.04
CA ALA A 76 5.39 4.29 -9.68
C ALA A 76 5.91 2.98 -9.06
N VAL A 77 5.36 1.83 -9.48
CA VAL A 77 5.78 0.50 -8.99
C VAL A 77 7.21 0.18 -9.38
N LEU A 78 7.70 0.69 -10.52
CA LEU A 78 9.08 0.47 -10.97
C LEU A 78 10.13 1.04 -10.01
N SER A 79 9.72 1.90 -9.08
CA SER A 79 10.59 2.51 -8.07
C SER A 79 10.49 1.88 -6.68
N THR A 80 9.72 0.79 -6.52
CA THR A 80 9.54 0.12 -5.23
C THR A 80 10.75 -0.73 -4.86
N MET A 81 10.88 -1.02 -3.57
CA MET A 81 11.95 -1.87 -3.04
C MET A 81 11.92 -3.27 -3.66
N ASP A 82 10.72 -3.81 -3.89
CA ASP A 82 10.52 -5.16 -4.41
C ASP A 82 11.08 -5.28 -5.84
N ILE A 83 10.84 -4.27 -6.69
CA ILE A 83 11.39 -4.23 -8.05
C ILE A 83 12.90 -3.94 -8.09
N VAL A 84 13.37 -2.98 -7.29
CA VAL A 84 14.73 -2.42 -7.43
C VAL A 84 15.78 -3.21 -6.62
N HIS A 85 15.40 -3.83 -5.51
CA HIS A 85 16.34 -4.39 -4.54
C HIS A 85 16.14 -5.87 -4.22
N ASP A 86 14.90 -6.37 -4.20
CA ASP A 86 14.62 -7.73 -3.73
C ASP A 86 14.69 -8.74 -4.88
N GLY A 87 15.24 -9.94 -4.61
CA GLY A 87 15.27 -11.02 -5.60
C GLY A 87 13.87 -11.58 -5.88
N PHE A 88 13.67 -12.22 -7.04
CA PHE A 88 12.41 -12.89 -7.36
C PHE A 88 12.45 -14.37 -6.96
N GLY A 89 12.15 -14.64 -5.69
CA GLY A 89 12.08 -15.98 -5.11
C GLY A 89 10.68 -16.37 -4.66
N PHE A 90 10.58 -17.53 -3.98
CA PHE A 90 9.32 -18.04 -3.46
C PHE A 90 8.56 -17.03 -2.60
N MET A 91 9.27 -16.24 -1.78
CA MET A 91 8.64 -15.24 -0.91
C MET A 91 7.79 -14.22 -1.69
N LEU A 92 8.35 -13.62 -2.74
CA LEU A 92 7.63 -12.65 -3.58
C LEU A 92 6.53 -13.33 -4.39
N VAL A 93 6.83 -14.46 -5.04
CA VAL A 93 5.85 -15.19 -5.85
C VAL A 93 4.64 -15.60 -5.01
N PHE A 94 4.86 -16.15 -3.80
CA PHE A 94 3.79 -16.51 -2.89
C PHE A 94 3.05 -15.26 -2.37
N GLY A 95 3.79 -14.20 -2.04
CA GLY A 95 3.22 -12.91 -1.65
C GLY A 95 2.23 -12.39 -2.67
N ASP A 96 2.67 -12.29 -3.92
CA ASP A 96 1.90 -11.72 -5.03
C ASP A 96 0.71 -12.59 -5.43
N LEU A 97 0.94 -13.90 -5.61
CA LEU A 97 -0.05 -14.78 -6.25
C LEU A 97 -0.98 -15.47 -5.27
N ALA A 98 -0.59 -15.63 -4.00
CA ALA A 98 -1.38 -16.33 -3.00
C ALA A 98 -1.73 -15.43 -1.82
N TRP A 99 -0.76 -14.73 -1.24
CA TRP A 99 -1.05 -13.94 -0.04
C TRP A 99 -2.00 -12.78 -0.34
N VAL A 100 -1.67 -11.92 -1.30
CA VAL A 100 -2.48 -10.74 -1.66
C VAL A 100 -3.93 -11.12 -2.01
N PRO A 101 -4.21 -11.93 -3.05
CA PRO A 101 -5.58 -12.18 -3.47
C PRO A 101 -6.44 -12.88 -2.43
N PHE A 102 -5.89 -13.84 -1.68
CA PHE A 102 -6.68 -14.66 -0.75
C PHE A 102 -6.76 -14.09 0.67
N THR A 103 -5.82 -13.25 1.10
CA THR A 103 -5.91 -12.59 2.41
C THR A 103 -6.56 -11.20 2.31
N TYR A 104 -6.40 -10.47 1.20
CA TYR A 104 -6.96 -9.11 1.08
C TYR A 104 -8.45 -9.14 0.71
N SER A 105 -8.97 -10.29 0.27
CA SER A 105 -10.40 -10.55 0.04
C SER A 105 -11.14 -11.04 1.29
N LEU A 106 -10.47 -11.18 2.44
CA LEU A 106 -11.06 -11.72 3.67
C LEU A 106 -12.30 -10.96 4.12
N GLN A 107 -12.35 -9.64 3.96
CA GLN A 107 -13.50 -8.83 4.34
C GLN A 107 -14.73 -9.18 3.49
N ALA A 108 -14.56 -9.29 2.17
CA ALA A 108 -15.63 -9.70 1.28
C ALA A 108 -16.09 -11.14 1.58
N ALA A 109 -15.14 -12.07 1.72
CA ALA A 109 -15.44 -13.46 2.06
C ALA A 109 -16.17 -13.58 3.42
N PHE A 110 -15.75 -12.80 4.42
CA PHE A 110 -16.37 -12.78 5.74
C PHE A 110 -17.83 -12.30 5.67
N LEU A 111 -18.11 -11.23 4.93
CA LEU A 111 -19.46 -10.67 4.78
C LEU A 111 -20.44 -11.64 4.12
N VAL A 112 -19.96 -12.53 3.22
CA VAL A 112 -20.81 -13.59 2.65
C VAL A 112 -21.38 -14.50 3.75
N GLY A 113 -20.59 -14.85 4.76
CA GLY A 113 -21.01 -15.70 5.89
C GLY A 113 -21.62 -14.94 7.06
N HIS A 114 -21.31 -13.66 7.22
CA HIS A 114 -21.65 -12.86 8.39
C HIS A 114 -22.31 -11.53 7.95
N PRO A 115 -23.62 -11.53 7.67
CA PRO A 115 -24.34 -10.31 7.29
C PRO A 115 -24.15 -9.21 8.34
N GLN A 116 -23.71 -8.04 7.90
CA GLN A 116 -23.59 -6.87 8.76
C GLN A 116 -24.54 -5.78 8.31
N ALA A 117 -25.42 -5.36 9.24
CA ALA A 117 -26.27 -4.20 9.02
C ALA A 117 -25.47 -2.92 9.30
N LEU A 118 -25.25 -2.11 8.27
CA LEU A 118 -24.53 -0.85 8.38
C LEU A 118 -25.51 0.32 8.29
N THR A 119 -25.62 1.11 9.36
CA THR A 119 -26.38 2.37 9.33
C THR A 119 -25.70 3.37 8.40
N LEU A 120 -26.45 4.26 7.76
CA LEU A 120 -25.90 5.30 6.87
C LEU A 120 -24.84 6.18 7.56
N LEU A 121 -25.00 6.48 8.85
CA LEU A 121 -24.02 7.28 9.60
C LEU A 121 -22.66 6.56 9.70
N LYS A 122 -22.67 5.27 10.07
CA LYS A 122 -21.45 4.43 10.09
C LYS A 122 -20.83 4.33 8.70
N ALA A 123 -21.64 4.13 7.67
CA ALA A 123 -21.18 4.09 6.28
C ALA A 123 -20.49 5.41 5.89
N ALA A 124 -21.10 6.55 6.19
CA ALA A 124 -20.55 7.88 5.90
C ALA A 124 -19.21 8.11 6.62
N ALA A 125 -19.11 7.72 7.90
CA ALA A 125 -17.86 7.81 8.66
C ALA A 125 -16.75 6.94 8.05
N ILE A 126 -17.07 5.72 7.63
CA ILE A 126 -16.12 4.81 6.97
C ILE A 126 -15.68 5.37 5.61
N VAL A 127 -16.60 5.90 4.81
CA VAL A 127 -16.28 6.55 3.52
C VAL A 127 -15.37 7.76 3.74
N ALA A 128 -15.64 8.59 4.75
CA ALA A 128 -14.80 9.72 5.09
C ALA A 128 -13.38 9.26 5.50
N LEU A 129 -13.27 8.23 6.33
CA LEU A 129 -11.98 7.65 6.73
C LEU A 129 -11.20 7.13 5.51
N ASN A 130 -11.84 6.37 4.62
CA ASN A 130 -11.20 5.88 3.40
C ASN A 130 -10.78 7.04 2.49
N GLY A 131 -11.62 8.08 2.34
CA GLY A 131 -11.32 9.26 1.55
C GLY A 131 -10.12 10.07 2.08
N ILE A 132 -10.03 10.23 3.41
CA ILE A 132 -8.87 10.87 4.06
C ILE A 132 -7.61 10.03 3.81
N GLY A 133 -7.69 8.72 4.04
CA GLY A 133 -6.56 7.81 3.80
C GLY A 133 -6.07 7.86 2.36
N TYR A 134 -6.99 7.76 1.40
CA TYR A 134 -6.70 7.85 -0.03
C TYR A 134 -6.12 9.20 -0.42
N TYR A 135 -6.65 10.30 0.11
CA TYR A 135 -6.13 11.64 -0.16
C TYR A 135 -4.68 11.78 0.30
N ILE A 136 -4.37 11.36 1.53
CA ILE A 136 -3.01 11.39 2.08
C ILE A 136 -2.08 10.49 1.24
N PHE A 137 -2.50 9.26 0.95
CA PHE A 137 -1.73 8.30 0.17
C PHE A 137 -1.39 8.84 -1.23
N ARG A 138 -2.41 9.26 -1.97
CA ARG A 138 -2.26 9.69 -3.36
C ARG A 138 -1.53 11.03 -3.46
N LYS A 139 -1.88 12.03 -2.63
CA LYS A 139 -1.21 13.34 -2.69
C LYS A 139 0.24 13.28 -2.27
N SER A 140 0.59 12.50 -1.24
CA SER A 140 1.99 12.35 -0.84
C SER A 140 2.84 11.64 -1.89
N ASN A 141 2.31 10.58 -2.52
CA ASN A 141 2.98 9.90 -3.63
C ASN A 141 3.11 10.79 -4.87
N SER A 142 2.05 11.49 -5.27
CA SER A 142 2.11 12.44 -6.39
C SER A 142 3.12 13.57 -6.14
N GLN A 143 3.22 14.08 -4.91
CA GLN A 143 4.22 15.08 -4.53
C GLN A 143 5.65 14.55 -4.70
N LYS A 144 5.93 13.34 -4.19
CA LYS A 144 7.24 12.69 -4.35
C LYS A 144 7.57 12.39 -5.81
N ASN A 145 6.60 11.86 -6.57
CA ASN A 145 6.81 11.48 -7.96
C ASN A 145 7.05 12.71 -8.84
N GLN A 146 6.26 13.78 -8.67
CA GLN A 146 6.49 15.04 -9.37
C GLN A 146 7.86 15.63 -9.03
N PHE A 147 8.23 15.65 -7.74
CA PHE A 147 9.53 16.14 -7.31
C PHE A 147 10.70 15.35 -7.91
N ARG A 148 10.58 14.01 -8.02
CA ARG A 148 11.61 13.16 -8.65
C ARG A 148 11.68 13.35 -10.16
N ARG A 149 10.55 13.61 -10.82
CA ARG A 149 10.45 13.79 -12.27
C ARG A 149 10.93 15.18 -12.71
N ASP A 150 10.42 16.23 -12.07
CA ASP A 150 10.77 17.62 -12.33
C ASP A 150 10.67 18.44 -11.03
N PRO A 151 11.81 18.68 -10.36
CA PRO A 151 11.88 19.51 -9.15
C PRO A 151 11.54 20.99 -9.37
N THR A 152 11.51 21.47 -10.62
CA THR A 152 11.24 22.89 -10.95
C THR A 152 9.77 23.17 -11.19
N HIS A 153 8.93 22.12 -11.26
CA HIS A 153 7.51 22.26 -11.47
C HIS A 153 6.85 23.09 -10.35
N PRO A 154 5.94 24.04 -10.67
CA PRO A 154 5.38 24.97 -9.68
C PRO A 154 4.74 24.32 -8.45
N SER A 155 4.17 23.12 -8.59
CA SER A 155 3.55 22.39 -7.46
C SER A 155 4.54 21.86 -6.41
N VAL A 156 5.84 21.81 -6.72
CA VAL A 156 6.88 21.29 -5.82
C VAL A 156 8.09 22.22 -5.69
N ALA A 157 8.23 23.24 -6.55
CA ALA A 157 9.35 24.16 -6.56
C ALA A 157 9.51 24.96 -5.26
N GLY A 158 8.40 25.26 -4.57
CA GLY A 158 8.41 25.95 -3.29
C GLY A 158 8.65 25.05 -2.07
N LEU A 159 8.88 23.74 -2.27
CA LEU A 159 9.10 22.82 -1.17
C LEU A 159 10.56 22.88 -0.69
N GLU A 160 10.74 22.81 0.63
CA GLU A 160 12.06 22.77 1.23
C GLU A 160 12.70 21.40 1.00
N THR A 161 14.01 21.42 0.75
CA THR A 161 14.78 20.21 0.50
C THR A 161 16.12 20.24 1.22
N ILE A 162 16.68 19.06 1.48
CA ILE A 162 18.07 18.89 1.94
C ILE A 162 18.89 18.38 0.77
N ALA A 163 19.98 19.08 0.43
CA ALA A 163 20.94 18.61 -0.57
C ALA A 163 21.73 17.42 0.00
N THR A 164 21.98 16.42 -0.85
CA THR A 164 22.79 15.25 -0.50
C THR A 164 24.12 15.31 -1.24
N ALA A 165 25.16 14.67 -0.69
CA ALA A 165 26.49 14.60 -1.32
C ALA A 165 26.47 13.92 -2.70
N MET A 166 25.43 13.15 -3.02
CA MET A 166 25.25 12.48 -4.31
C MET A 166 24.49 13.32 -5.34
N GLY A 167 24.32 14.63 -5.11
CA GLY A 167 23.62 15.54 -6.03
C GLY A 167 22.09 15.37 -6.06
N LYS A 168 21.53 14.43 -5.29
CA LYS A 168 20.08 14.30 -5.09
C LYS A 168 19.61 15.21 -3.95
N ARG A 169 18.31 15.49 -3.90
CA ARG A 169 17.67 16.29 -2.86
C ARG A 169 16.62 15.47 -2.11
N LEU A 170 16.53 15.63 -0.80
CA LEU A 170 15.51 15.01 0.06
C LEU A 170 14.41 16.02 0.35
N LEU A 171 13.15 15.62 0.20
CA LEU A 171 12.00 16.49 0.45
C LEU A 171 11.73 16.56 1.95
N VAL A 172 11.66 17.77 2.52
CA VAL A 172 11.54 17.97 3.97
C VAL A 172 10.40 18.90 4.39
N SER A 173 9.53 19.25 3.44
CA SER A 173 8.28 19.98 3.69
C SER A 173 7.10 19.31 2.96
N GLY A 174 5.90 19.87 3.11
CA GLY A 174 4.67 19.23 2.64
C GLY A 174 4.37 17.95 3.42
N TRP A 175 3.89 16.91 2.74
CA TRP A 175 3.58 15.62 3.38
C TRP A 175 4.81 14.95 3.98
N TRP A 176 5.94 15.05 3.27
CA TRP A 176 7.23 14.45 3.66
C TRP A 176 7.99 15.26 4.72
N GLY A 177 7.46 16.43 5.09
CA GLY A 177 7.89 17.20 6.26
C GLY A 177 7.06 16.94 7.51
N PHE A 178 5.85 16.38 7.36
CA PHE A 178 4.96 16.07 8.47
C PHE A 178 5.33 14.74 9.14
N VAL A 179 5.49 13.70 8.34
CA VAL A 179 6.02 12.38 8.72
C VAL A 179 6.91 11.86 7.59
N ARG A 180 7.81 10.92 7.85
CA ARG A 180 8.71 10.38 6.82
C ARG A 180 8.01 9.49 5.80
N HIS A 181 6.92 8.82 6.21
CA HIS A 181 6.12 7.94 5.35
C HIS A 181 4.62 8.27 5.41
N PRO A 182 4.22 9.44 4.88
CA PRO A 182 2.82 9.85 4.86
C PRO A 182 1.94 8.92 4.02
N ASN A 183 2.52 8.33 2.97
CA ASN A 183 1.85 7.32 2.16
C ASN A 183 1.48 6.08 2.99
N TYR A 184 2.35 5.62 3.89
CA TYR A 184 2.04 4.48 4.77
C TYR A 184 0.93 4.80 5.77
N LEU A 185 0.89 6.04 6.27
CA LEU A 185 -0.22 6.50 7.11
C LEU A 185 -1.55 6.45 6.33
N GLY A 186 -1.58 6.97 5.10
CA GLY A 186 -2.77 6.91 4.24
C GLY A 186 -3.23 5.48 3.96
N ASP A 187 -2.29 4.59 3.66
CA ASP A 187 -2.50 3.16 3.45
C ASP A 187 -3.14 2.47 4.67
N LEU A 188 -2.67 2.76 5.89
CA LEU A 188 -3.23 2.20 7.12
C LEU A 188 -4.64 2.70 7.42
N LEU A 189 -4.95 3.96 7.11
CA LEU A 189 -6.30 4.50 7.24
C LEU A 189 -7.28 3.83 6.28
N MET A 190 -6.86 3.59 5.02
CA MET A 190 -7.65 2.81 4.06
C MET A 190 -7.83 1.37 4.55
N ALA A 191 -6.77 0.71 5.00
CA ALA A 191 -6.83 -0.65 5.53
C ALA A 191 -7.81 -0.82 6.70
N LEU A 192 -7.84 0.17 7.60
CA LEU A 192 -8.84 0.24 8.67
C LEU A 192 -10.24 0.39 8.08
N ALA A 193 -10.45 1.33 7.17
CA ALA A 193 -11.74 1.60 6.55
C ALA A 193 -12.29 0.39 5.78
N TRP A 194 -11.44 -0.48 5.24
CA TRP A 194 -11.89 -1.71 4.56
C TRP A 194 -12.38 -2.78 5.55
N SER A 195 -11.87 -2.76 6.79
CA SER A 195 -12.20 -3.75 7.81
C SER A 195 -13.45 -3.38 8.63
N LEU A 196 -13.69 -2.07 8.84
CA LEU A 196 -14.81 -1.56 9.62
C LEU A 196 -16.22 -1.99 9.15
N PRO A 197 -16.51 -2.15 7.83
CA PRO A 197 -17.79 -2.68 7.37
C PRO A 197 -18.13 -4.06 7.92
N CYS A 198 -17.14 -4.83 8.36
CA CYS A 198 -17.33 -6.18 8.92
C CYS A 198 -17.80 -6.18 10.39
N GLY A 199 -17.99 -5.01 11.00
CA GLY A 199 -18.38 -4.91 12.41
C GLY A 199 -17.24 -5.28 13.36
N PHE A 200 -17.55 -5.57 14.62
CA PHE A 200 -16.55 -5.82 15.67
C PHE A 200 -16.70 -7.19 16.36
N SER A 201 -17.56 -8.06 15.84
CA SER A 201 -17.82 -9.37 16.43
C SER A 201 -16.68 -10.37 16.23
N HIS A 202 -15.87 -10.21 15.19
CA HIS A 202 -14.76 -11.10 14.87
C HIS A 202 -13.48 -10.32 14.58
N ILE A 203 -12.35 -10.88 15.01
CA ILE A 203 -11.02 -10.32 14.76
C ILE A 203 -10.51 -10.61 13.34
N LEU A 204 -11.04 -11.63 12.67
CA LEU A 204 -10.55 -12.11 11.38
C LEU A 204 -10.47 -11.01 10.30
N PRO A 205 -11.48 -10.15 10.09
CA PRO A 205 -11.38 -9.04 9.13
C PRO A 205 -10.27 -8.03 9.47
N TYR A 206 -9.96 -7.88 10.75
CA TYR A 206 -8.91 -6.97 11.26
C TYR A 206 -7.52 -7.58 11.23
N PHE A 207 -7.38 -8.87 10.93
CA PHE A 207 -6.08 -9.47 10.66
C PHE A 207 -5.33 -8.69 9.57
N TYR A 208 -6.05 -8.23 8.54
CA TYR A 208 -5.48 -7.44 7.46
C TYR A 208 -4.74 -6.19 7.95
N ILE A 209 -5.40 -5.32 8.75
CA ILE A 209 -4.76 -4.11 9.26
C ILE A 209 -3.60 -4.42 10.20
N VAL A 210 -3.69 -5.47 11.02
CA VAL A 210 -2.61 -5.88 11.92
C VAL A 210 -1.39 -6.33 11.11
N TYR A 211 -1.59 -7.26 10.17
CA TYR A 211 -0.55 -7.73 9.26
C TYR A 211 0.08 -6.56 8.49
N PHE A 212 -0.74 -5.70 7.92
CA PHE A 212 -0.28 -4.61 7.08
C PHE A 212 0.49 -3.55 7.88
N THR A 213 0.11 -3.30 9.13
CA THR A 213 0.88 -2.45 10.05
C THR A 213 2.26 -3.03 10.32
N VAL A 214 2.37 -4.32 10.62
CA VAL A 214 3.66 -5.00 10.84
C VAL A 214 4.52 -4.95 9.57
N LEU A 215 3.92 -5.20 8.41
CA LEU A 215 4.59 -5.11 7.11
C LEU A 215 5.16 -3.71 6.87
N LEU A 216 4.37 -2.65 7.08
CA LEU A 216 4.79 -1.27 6.83
C LEU A 216 5.86 -0.80 7.82
N ILE A 217 5.79 -1.20 9.10
CA ILE A 217 6.85 -0.93 10.08
C ILE A 217 8.15 -1.62 9.67
N HIS A 218 8.07 -2.89 9.26
CA HIS A 218 9.26 -3.62 8.79
C HIS A 218 9.84 -2.97 7.52
N ARG A 219 8.98 -2.56 6.58
CA ARG A 219 9.37 -1.89 5.33
C ARG A 219 10.02 -0.53 5.60
N GLU A 220 9.44 0.27 6.48
CA GLU A 220 10.03 1.54 6.92
C GLU A 220 11.41 1.33 7.55
N ALA A 221 11.56 0.36 8.45
CA ALA A 221 12.85 0.09 9.08
C ALA A 221 13.93 -0.35 8.06
N ARG A 222 13.54 -1.03 6.97
CA ARG A 222 14.45 -1.35 5.86
C ARG A 222 14.82 -0.10 5.07
N ASP A 223 13.84 0.73 4.73
CA ASP A 223 14.07 1.97 3.98
C ASP A 223 14.96 2.94 4.76
N GLU A 224 14.74 3.09 6.07
CA GLU A 224 15.57 3.88 6.99
C GLU A 224 17.04 3.44 6.96
N ARG A 225 17.31 2.12 7.01
CA ARG A 225 18.69 1.59 6.91
C ARG A 225 19.32 1.90 5.56
N GLN A 226 18.57 1.71 4.47
CA GLN A 226 19.05 1.96 3.11
C GLN A 226 19.33 3.45 2.88
N CYS A 227 18.41 4.33 3.31
CA CYS A 227 18.54 5.77 3.17
C CYS A 227 19.66 6.34 4.05
N ARG A 228 19.85 5.83 5.27
CA ARG A 228 21.00 6.17 6.11
C ARG A 228 22.33 5.76 5.48
N ALA A 229 22.42 4.53 4.97
CA ALA A 229 23.63 4.05 4.28
C ALA A 229 23.93 4.88 3.01
N LYS A 230 22.88 5.34 2.31
CA LYS A 230 22.98 6.05 1.04
C LYS A 230 23.25 7.55 1.17
N TYR A 231 22.65 8.22 2.14
CA TYR A 231 22.68 9.69 2.26
C TYR A 231 23.42 10.19 3.51
N GLY A 232 23.79 9.32 4.45
CA GLY A 232 24.61 9.65 5.62
C GLY A 232 24.07 10.83 6.41
N GLN A 233 24.91 11.85 6.64
CA GLN A 233 24.56 13.04 7.43
C GLN A 233 23.34 13.81 6.92
N ALA A 234 23.08 13.80 5.60
CA ALA A 234 21.88 14.43 5.05
C ALA A 234 20.60 13.70 5.52
N TRP A 235 20.67 12.38 5.66
CA TRP A 235 19.58 11.59 6.24
C TRP A 235 19.41 11.85 7.73
N ASP A 236 20.50 11.92 8.49
CA ASP A 236 20.42 12.24 9.93
C ASP A 236 19.80 13.63 10.15
N THR A 237 20.13 14.59 9.30
CA THR A 237 19.52 15.94 9.33
C THR A 237 18.04 15.87 8.98
N TYR A 238 17.66 15.06 7.99
CA TYR A 238 16.26 14.83 7.67
C TYR A 238 15.49 14.24 8.85
N CYS A 239 16.03 13.20 9.49
CA CYS A 239 15.43 12.54 10.65
C CYS A 239 15.24 13.49 11.85
N ARG A 240 16.13 14.48 12.03
CA ARG A 240 15.97 15.49 13.09
C ARG A 240 14.83 16.47 12.77
N ARG A 241 14.67 16.85 11.51
CA ARG A 241 13.58 17.74 11.07
C ARG A 241 12.23 17.05 11.06
N VAL A 242 12.20 15.77 10.67
CA VAL A 242 10.99 14.95 10.54
C VAL A 242 11.16 13.71 11.43
N PRO A 243 10.96 13.85 12.75
CA PRO A 243 11.25 12.78 13.70
C PRO A 243 10.31 11.58 13.55
N TYR A 244 9.05 11.84 13.20
CA TYR A 244 8.02 10.81 13.10
C TYR A 244 8.12 10.04 11.79
N ARG A 245 8.03 8.71 11.89
CA ARG A 245 8.18 7.76 10.79
C ARG A 245 6.86 7.60 10.05
N ILE A 246 5.81 7.19 10.76
CA ILE A 246 4.48 6.89 10.18
C ILE A 246 3.39 7.59 10.97
N PHE A 247 3.41 7.47 12.31
CA PHE A 247 2.35 7.98 13.17
C PHE A 247 2.79 9.31 13.79
N PRO A 248 2.18 10.43 13.40
CA PRO A 248 2.58 11.73 13.91
C PRO A 248 2.43 11.77 15.44
N TYR A 249 3.43 12.31 16.13
CA TYR A 249 3.48 12.43 17.59
C TYR A 249 3.58 11.10 18.36
N ILE A 250 3.73 9.96 17.68
CA ILE A 250 3.80 8.63 18.32
C ILE A 250 5.03 7.85 17.86
N TYR A 251 5.23 7.71 16.54
CA TYR A 251 6.26 6.85 15.94
C TYR A 251 6.73 7.40 14.59
#